data_AF-A0A7S3B0X9-F1
#
_entry.id   AF-A0A7S3B0X9-F1
#
_cell.length_a   1.000
_cell.length_b   1.000
_cell.length_c   1.000
_cell.angle_alpha   90.00
_cell.angle_beta   90.00
_cell.angle_gamma   90.00
#
_symmetry.space_group_name_H-M   'P 1'
#
loop_
_entity.id
_entity.type
_entity.pdbx_description
1 polymer ?
#
loop_
_entity_poly.entity_id
_entity_poly.type
_entity_poly.pdbx_seq_one_letter_code
_entity_poly.pdbx_strand_id
1 'polypeptide(L)'
;MGDRLFGGEPKARIEYGTIATVVFSHPPIGTIGLTEPQAREEFGTEAITVKKAKFGSMLYAFNDEDAKVKTALKLVLCGPEEKVVGLHCIGPSSDEMMQGFAVAVRMGATRADFEASVAIHPTISEEFVTFGGWGQQPDGAGGKKPMLPPYLKPHPKPLTPDAYSACIFAAGVVAGAAAAALAVSRR
;
A
#
# COMPACT_ATOMS: atom_id res chain seq x y z
N MET A 1 -18.87 -24.38 0.23
CA MET A 1 -19.96 -25.24 -0.30
C MET A 1 -20.41 -26.28 0.73
N GLY A 2 -19.48 -26.94 1.43
CA GLY A 2 -19.82 -27.90 2.51
C GLY A 2 -20.73 -27.31 3.58
N ASP A 3 -20.40 -26.14 4.13
CA ASP A 3 -21.18 -25.51 5.21
C ASP A 3 -22.63 -25.20 4.80
N ARG A 4 -22.83 -24.79 3.54
CA ARG A 4 -24.16 -24.44 3.02
C ARG A 4 -25.04 -25.67 2.76
N LEU A 5 -24.45 -26.77 2.30
CA LEU A 5 -25.18 -27.97 1.91
C LEU A 5 -25.34 -28.97 3.08
N PHE A 6 -24.35 -29.05 3.95
CA PHE A 6 -24.26 -30.07 5.00
C PHE A 6 -24.05 -29.48 6.41
N GLY A 7 -23.63 -28.22 6.53
CA GLY A 7 -23.35 -27.56 7.81
C GLY A 7 -24.50 -26.73 8.39
N GLY A 8 -25.66 -26.67 7.71
CA GLY A 8 -26.82 -25.91 8.20
C GLY A 8 -26.68 -24.39 8.09
N GLU A 9 -25.70 -23.89 7.35
CA GLU A 9 -25.43 -22.45 7.19
C GLU A 9 -25.88 -21.96 5.80
N PRO A 10 -27.18 -21.64 5.58
CA PRO A 10 -27.72 -21.31 4.26
C PRO A 10 -27.09 -20.05 3.63
N LYS A 11 -26.54 -19.16 4.48
CA LYS A 11 -25.91 -17.91 4.06
C LYS A 11 -24.42 -18.07 3.73
N ALA A 12 -23.81 -19.22 4.01
CA ALA A 12 -22.38 -19.42 3.77
C ALA A 12 -22.05 -19.28 2.29
N ARG A 13 -21.29 -18.22 1.96
CA ARG A 13 -20.82 -17.90 0.60
C ARG A 13 -19.43 -17.28 0.65
N ILE A 14 -18.70 -17.41 -0.44
CA ILE A 14 -17.43 -16.71 -0.64
C ILE A 14 -17.74 -15.36 -1.27
N GLU A 15 -17.06 -14.32 -0.79
CA GLU A 15 -17.07 -13.00 -1.39
C GLU A 15 -16.06 -12.97 -2.54
N TYR A 16 -16.52 -12.66 -3.75
CA TYR A 16 -15.71 -12.77 -4.97
C TYR A 16 -15.01 -11.46 -5.35
N GLY A 17 -15.45 -10.31 -4.83
CA GLY A 17 -14.89 -9.01 -5.21
C GLY A 17 -13.46 -8.74 -4.72
N THR A 18 -12.96 -9.51 -3.76
CA THR A 18 -11.66 -9.27 -3.09
C THR A 18 -10.73 -10.49 -3.13
N ILE A 19 -10.82 -11.29 -4.19
CA ILE A 19 -9.92 -12.42 -4.38
C ILE A 19 -8.56 -11.90 -4.87
N ALA A 20 -7.52 -12.06 -4.05
CA ALA A 20 -6.16 -11.80 -4.49
C ALA A 20 -5.69 -12.87 -5.48
N THR A 21 -4.95 -12.44 -6.50
CA THR A 21 -4.40 -13.28 -7.55
C THR A 21 -2.94 -12.93 -7.79
N VAL A 22 -2.14 -13.95 -8.08
CA VAL A 22 -0.74 -13.82 -8.45
C VAL A 22 -0.52 -14.46 -9.81
N VAL A 23 0.19 -13.75 -10.69
CA VAL A 23 0.67 -14.28 -11.97
C VAL A 23 2.19 -14.43 -11.87
N PHE A 24 2.68 -15.67 -11.99
CA PHE A 24 4.09 -16.02 -11.90
C PHE A 24 4.84 -15.70 -13.21
N SER A 25 4.91 -14.42 -13.56
CA SER A 25 5.82 -13.89 -14.58
C SER A 25 7.22 -13.62 -14.00
N HIS A 26 8.13 -13.11 -14.82
CA HIS A 26 9.47 -12.68 -14.39
C HIS A 26 9.62 -11.17 -14.63
N PRO A 27 9.44 -10.31 -13.60
CA PRO A 27 9.06 -10.60 -12.20
C PRO A 27 7.57 -10.95 -12.02
N PRO A 28 7.15 -11.52 -10.87
CA PRO A 28 5.75 -11.85 -10.61
C PRO A 28 4.89 -10.60 -10.48
N ILE A 29 3.59 -10.79 -10.65
CA ILE A 29 2.56 -9.75 -10.54
C ILE A 29 1.54 -10.19 -9.49
N GLY A 30 1.29 -9.34 -8.50
CA GLY A 30 0.24 -9.50 -7.50
C GLY A 30 -0.88 -8.48 -7.69
N THR A 31 -2.13 -8.91 -7.59
CA THR A 31 -3.30 -8.02 -7.75
C THR A 31 -4.44 -8.43 -6.84
N ILE A 32 -5.20 -7.45 -6.36
CA ILE A 32 -6.49 -7.63 -5.69
C ILE A 32 -7.42 -6.47 -6.02
N GLY A 33 -8.71 -6.77 -6.15
CA GLY A 33 -9.76 -5.78 -6.37
C GLY A 33 -9.75 -5.24 -7.79
N LEU A 34 -10.25 -4.01 -7.95
CA LEU A 34 -10.50 -3.42 -9.26
C LEU A 34 -9.24 -2.81 -9.87
N THR A 35 -9.13 -2.92 -11.19
CA THR A 35 -8.18 -2.09 -11.95
C THR A 35 -8.66 -0.64 -11.99
N GLU A 36 -7.73 0.29 -12.29
CA GLU A 36 -8.07 1.72 -12.42
C GLU A 36 -9.22 1.98 -13.42
N PRO A 37 -9.24 1.39 -14.64
CA PRO A 37 -10.38 1.55 -15.55
C PRO A 37 -11.69 0.98 -14.99
N GLN A 38 -11.67 -0.22 -14.41
CA GLN A 38 -12.88 -0.83 -13.82
C GLN A 38 -13.43 0.00 -12.67
N ALA A 39 -12.56 0.53 -11.81
CA ALA A 39 -12.99 1.38 -10.70
C ALA A 39 -13.60 2.70 -11.20
N ARG A 40 -13.07 3.28 -12.28
CA ARG A 40 -13.65 4.49 -12.90
C ARG A 40 -14.99 4.22 -13.57
N GLU A 41 -15.16 3.04 -14.16
CA GLU A 41 -16.44 2.62 -14.75
C GLU A 41 -17.50 2.38 -13.67
N GLU A 42 -17.13 1.75 -12.56
CA GLU A 42 -18.05 1.39 -11.48
C GLU A 42 -18.43 2.57 -10.58
N PHE A 43 -17.46 3.42 -10.22
CA PHE A 43 -17.65 4.51 -9.24
C PHE A 43 -17.60 5.92 -9.82
N GLY A 44 -17.26 6.06 -11.10
CA GLY A 44 -17.06 7.35 -11.77
C GLY A 44 -15.65 7.90 -11.55
N THR A 45 -15.14 8.63 -12.55
CA THR A 45 -13.76 9.14 -12.55
C THR A 45 -13.44 10.08 -11.38
N GLU A 46 -14.39 10.92 -10.97
CA GLU A 46 -14.21 11.91 -9.90
C GLU A 46 -14.03 11.28 -8.52
N ALA A 47 -14.54 10.05 -8.32
CA ALA A 47 -14.42 9.34 -7.05
C ALA A 47 -13.10 8.58 -6.92
N ILE A 48 -12.32 8.45 -8.00
CA ILE A 48 -11.13 7.60 -8.02
C ILE A 48 -9.85 8.41 -7.86
N THR A 49 -9.10 8.10 -6.79
CA THR A 49 -7.75 8.59 -6.60
C THR A 49 -6.75 7.45 -6.78
N VAL A 50 -5.67 7.69 -7.52
CA VAL A 50 -4.66 6.66 -7.81
C VAL A 50 -3.29 7.10 -7.30
N LYS A 51 -2.63 6.22 -6.55
CA LYS A 51 -1.25 6.40 -6.11
C LYS A 51 -0.36 5.38 -6.81
N LYS A 52 0.80 5.82 -7.29
CA LYS A 52 1.75 4.98 -8.06
C LYS A 52 3.16 5.21 -7.55
N ALA A 53 3.92 4.13 -7.40
CA ALA A 53 5.32 4.16 -7.01
C ALA A 53 6.11 3.28 -7.97
N LYS A 54 7.33 3.70 -8.31
CA LYS A 54 8.23 2.95 -9.18
C LYS A 54 9.66 3.13 -8.69
N PHE A 55 10.34 2.02 -8.43
CA PHE A 55 11.68 2.02 -7.83
C PHE A 55 12.44 0.75 -8.21
N GLY A 56 13.75 0.74 -7.97
CA GLY A 56 14.59 -0.45 -8.09
C GLY A 56 14.58 -1.24 -6.79
N SER A 57 14.35 -2.55 -6.85
CA SER A 57 14.45 -3.39 -5.66
C SER A 57 15.90 -3.46 -5.16
N MET A 58 16.08 -3.40 -3.84
CA MET A 58 17.39 -3.59 -3.21
C MET A 58 18.02 -4.96 -3.53
N LEU A 59 17.19 -5.96 -3.86
CA LEU A 59 17.65 -7.28 -4.31
C LEU A 59 18.60 -7.19 -5.52
N TYR A 60 18.40 -6.20 -6.40
CA TYR A 60 19.20 -6.00 -7.60
C TYR A 60 20.16 -4.82 -7.48
N ALA A 61 20.44 -4.32 -6.26
CA ALA A 61 21.22 -3.10 -6.06
C ALA A 61 22.64 -3.18 -6.64
N PHE A 62 23.26 -4.35 -6.57
CA PHE A 62 24.63 -4.60 -7.04
C PHE A 62 24.70 -5.15 -8.47
N ASN A 63 23.57 -5.31 -9.14
CA ASN A 63 23.54 -5.70 -10.54
C ASN A 63 23.89 -4.51 -11.43
N ASP A 64 24.39 -4.78 -12.63
CA ASP A 64 24.51 -3.78 -13.69
C ASP A 64 23.12 -3.21 -14.04
N GLU A 65 23.07 -1.96 -14.52
CA GLU A 65 21.81 -1.25 -14.80
C GLU A 65 20.84 -2.04 -15.70
N ASP A 66 21.37 -2.77 -16.69
CA ASP A 66 20.59 -3.58 -17.63
C ASP A 66 19.93 -4.80 -16.97
N ALA A 67 20.48 -5.27 -15.85
CA ALA A 67 19.98 -6.41 -15.07
C ALA A 67 19.12 -5.97 -13.87
N LYS A 68 18.90 -4.68 -13.66
CA LYS A 68 18.04 -4.16 -12.58
C LYS A 68 16.57 -4.27 -12.96
N VAL A 69 15.85 -5.17 -12.28
CA VAL A 69 14.40 -5.30 -12.42
C VAL A 69 13.71 -4.17 -11.64
N LYS A 70 12.87 -3.39 -12.34
CA LYS A 70 12.08 -2.33 -11.73
C LYS A 70 10.81 -2.90 -11.09
N THR A 71 10.48 -2.39 -9.92
CA THR A 71 9.23 -2.68 -9.22
C THR A 71 8.26 -1.52 -9.43
N ALA A 72 6.98 -1.82 -9.61
CA ALA A 72 5.93 -0.81 -9.69
C ALA A 72 4.71 -1.21 -8.87
N LEU A 73 4.21 -0.26 -8.11
CA LEU A 73 3.03 -0.41 -7.26
C LEU A 73 1.94 0.56 -7.70
N LYS A 74 0.69 0.14 -7.59
CA LYS A 74 -0.48 1.00 -7.81
C LYS A 74 -1.53 0.72 -6.74
N LEU A 75 -1.99 1.79 -6.09
CA LEU A 75 -3.12 1.78 -5.18
C LEU A 75 -4.28 2.55 -5.83
N VAL A 76 -5.45 1.93 -5.86
CA VAL A 76 -6.70 2.51 -6.38
C VAL A 76 -7.62 2.76 -5.20
N LEU A 77 -7.94 4.04 -5.00
CA LEU A 77 -8.70 4.56 -3.86
C LEU A 77 -10.03 5.10 -4.36
N CYS A 78 -11.10 4.90 -3.58
CA CYS A 78 -12.44 5.35 -3.92
C CYS A 78 -13.03 6.23 -2.82
N GLY A 79 -13.64 7.33 -3.25
CA GLY A 79 -14.41 8.24 -2.41
C GLY A 79 -13.55 9.14 -1.50
N PRO A 80 -14.21 9.99 -0.70
CA PRO A 80 -13.54 10.96 0.17
C PRO A 80 -12.74 10.31 1.31
N GLU A 81 -13.11 9.10 1.72
CA GLU A 81 -12.39 8.33 2.75
C GLU A 81 -11.17 7.59 2.19
N GLU A 82 -10.92 7.69 0.88
CA GLU A 82 -9.82 6.99 0.20
C GLU A 82 -9.82 5.49 0.53
N LYS A 83 -10.97 4.82 0.38
CA LYS A 83 -11.08 3.37 0.58
C LYS A 83 -10.27 2.63 -0.47
N VAL A 84 -9.47 1.64 -0.08
CA VAL A 84 -8.72 0.82 -1.02
C VAL A 84 -9.66 -0.12 -1.76
N VAL A 85 -9.87 0.13 -3.05
CA VAL A 85 -10.70 -0.72 -3.95
C VAL A 85 -9.86 -1.55 -4.91
N GLY A 86 -8.57 -1.25 -5.03
CA GLY A 86 -7.63 -2.04 -5.83
C GLY A 86 -6.19 -1.83 -5.39
N LEU A 87 -5.40 -2.91 -5.41
CA LEU A 87 -3.99 -2.89 -5.08
C LEU A 87 -3.24 -3.81 -6.05
N HIS A 88 -2.24 -3.27 -6.72
CA HIS A 88 -1.51 -3.93 -7.81
C HIS A 88 0.00 -3.76 -7.62
N CYS A 89 0.74 -4.85 -7.78
CA CYS A 89 2.19 -4.93 -7.63
C CYS A 89 2.79 -5.69 -8.81
N ILE A 90 3.86 -5.19 -9.39
CA ILE A 90 4.77 -5.99 -10.21
C ILE A 90 6.18 -5.84 -9.65
N GLY A 91 6.80 -6.96 -9.32
CA GLY A 91 8.10 -6.98 -8.67
C GLY A 91 8.34 -8.29 -7.92
N PRO A 92 9.58 -8.54 -7.47
CA PRO A 92 9.90 -9.73 -6.70
C PRO A 92 9.10 -9.74 -5.40
N SER A 93 8.73 -10.94 -4.94
CA SER A 93 7.97 -11.16 -3.70
C SER A 93 6.53 -10.63 -3.70
N SER A 94 6.03 -10.11 -4.83
CA SER A 94 4.61 -9.76 -4.99
C SER A 94 3.70 -10.97 -4.80
N ASP A 95 4.20 -12.17 -5.07
CA ASP A 95 3.56 -13.46 -4.87
C ASP A 95 3.22 -13.77 -3.40
N GLU A 96 4.07 -13.35 -2.45
CA GLU A 96 3.87 -13.59 -1.02
C GLU A 96 3.23 -12.39 -0.30
N MET A 97 3.56 -11.16 -0.72
CA MET A 97 3.07 -9.94 -0.08
C MET A 97 1.55 -9.78 -0.16
N MET A 98 0.93 -10.25 -1.25
CA MET A 98 -0.49 -10.00 -1.52
C MET A 98 -1.43 -10.58 -0.46
N GLN A 99 -1.05 -11.66 0.23
CA GLN A 99 -1.93 -12.35 1.16
C GLN A 99 -2.32 -11.47 2.36
N GLY A 100 -1.37 -10.71 2.92
CA GLY A 100 -1.65 -9.79 4.03
C GLY A 100 -2.56 -8.64 3.60
N PHE A 101 -2.28 -8.05 2.44
CA PHE A 101 -3.11 -6.98 1.89
C PHE A 101 -4.50 -7.45 1.49
N ALA A 102 -4.66 -8.72 1.13
CA ALA A 102 -5.98 -9.29 0.85
C ALA A 102 -6.92 -9.23 2.06
N VAL A 103 -6.39 -9.51 3.26
CA VAL A 103 -7.13 -9.38 4.51
C VAL A 103 -7.52 -7.92 4.75
N ALA A 104 -6.57 -6.99 4.60
CA ALA A 104 -6.83 -5.56 4.81
C ALA A 104 -7.90 -4.99 3.85
N VAL A 105 -7.78 -5.26 2.55
CA VAL A 105 -8.76 -4.81 1.55
C VAL A 105 -10.13 -5.43 1.82
N ARG A 106 -10.19 -6.71 2.22
CA ARG A 106 -11.45 -7.38 2.60
C ARG A 106 -12.10 -6.75 3.84
N MET A 107 -11.31 -6.26 4.79
CA MET A 107 -11.79 -5.52 5.95
C MET A 107 -12.26 -4.10 5.59
N GLY A 108 -12.04 -3.66 4.35
CA GLY A 108 -12.42 -2.32 3.89
C GLY A 108 -11.42 -1.24 4.27
N ALA A 109 -10.13 -1.60 4.39
CA ALA A 109 -9.08 -0.66 4.73
C ALA A 109 -9.07 0.59 3.83
N THR A 110 -8.79 1.71 4.47
CA THR A 110 -8.58 3.02 3.85
C THR A 110 -7.09 3.30 3.71
N ARG A 111 -6.74 4.33 2.93
CA ARG A 111 -5.37 4.84 2.89
C ARG A 111 -4.85 5.19 4.28
N ALA A 112 -5.70 5.75 5.14
CA ALA A 112 -5.34 6.08 6.52
C ALA A 112 -4.90 4.85 7.32
N ASP A 113 -5.54 3.69 7.10
CA ASP A 113 -5.17 2.43 7.78
C ASP A 113 -3.78 1.95 7.37
N PHE A 114 -3.45 2.10 6.08
CA PHE A 114 -2.13 1.78 5.55
C PHE A 114 -1.08 2.71 6.14
N GLU A 115 -1.29 4.04 6.09
CA GLU A 115 -0.32 5.02 6.58
C GLU A 115 -0.19 5.07 8.12
N ALA A 116 -1.19 4.58 8.86
CA ALA A 116 -1.09 4.39 10.31
C ALA A 116 -0.22 3.19 10.70
N SER A 117 0.10 2.31 9.76
CA SER A 117 0.96 1.14 9.98
C SER A 117 2.43 1.51 9.85
N VAL A 118 3.25 1.10 10.82
CA VAL A 118 4.70 1.32 10.77
C VAL A 118 5.31 0.43 9.68
N ALA A 119 6.08 1.03 8.77
CA ALA A 119 6.84 0.30 7.75
C ALA A 119 7.85 -0.68 8.34
N ILE A 120 8.03 -1.80 7.65
CA ILE A 120 9.14 -2.73 7.87
C ILE A 120 10.21 -2.43 6.83
N HIS A 121 11.41 -2.07 7.27
CA HIS A 121 12.51 -1.68 6.39
C HIS A 121 13.72 -2.63 6.52
N PRO A 122 14.41 -2.98 5.42
CA PRO A 122 14.12 -2.66 4.02
C PRO A 122 13.22 -3.70 3.36
N THR A 123 12.04 -3.31 2.85
CA THR A 123 11.14 -4.23 2.13
C THR A 123 10.40 -3.54 0.98
N ILE A 124 10.06 -4.27 -0.09
CA ILE A 124 9.17 -3.74 -1.14
C ILE A 124 7.78 -3.41 -0.59
N SER A 125 7.32 -4.20 0.38
CA SER A 125 6.01 -4.03 1.02
C SER A 125 5.85 -2.72 1.75
N GLU A 126 6.93 -2.10 2.22
CA GLU A 126 6.82 -0.82 2.92
C GLU A 126 6.23 0.27 2.03
N GLU A 127 6.52 0.24 0.74
CA GLU A 127 6.05 1.24 -0.22
C GLU A 127 4.52 1.26 -0.37
N PHE A 128 3.80 0.21 0.05
CA PHE A 128 2.33 0.25 0.14
C PHE A 128 1.81 1.11 1.29
N VAL A 129 2.57 1.24 2.38
CA VAL A 129 2.17 1.99 3.58
C VAL A 129 2.80 3.39 3.63
N THR A 130 3.67 3.74 2.68
CA THR A 130 4.43 5.01 2.67
C THR A 130 4.05 5.99 1.53
N PHE A 131 2.98 5.72 0.77
CA PHE A 131 2.63 6.45 -0.47
C PHE A 131 2.60 7.99 -0.32
N GLY A 132 3.67 8.66 -0.75
CA GLY A 132 3.66 10.09 -1.10
C GLY A 132 3.53 11.07 0.07
N GLY A 133 4.14 10.75 1.21
CA GLY A 133 4.18 11.61 2.40
C GLY A 133 3.47 10.92 3.56
N TRP A 134 4.25 10.28 4.43
CA TRP A 134 3.77 9.52 5.58
C TRP A 134 2.72 10.29 6.38
N GLY A 135 1.50 9.77 6.39
CA GLY A 135 0.47 10.13 7.36
C GLY A 135 0.27 11.62 7.49
N GLN A 136 0.24 12.37 6.39
CA GLN A 136 0.07 13.83 6.42
C GLN A 136 -0.79 14.31 5.23
N GLN A 137 -1.94 14.90 5.53
CA GLN A 137 -2.78 15.60 4.55
C GLN A 137 -2.57 17.12 4.66
N PRO A 138 -2.61 17.88 3.56
CA PRO A 138 -2.63 19.35 3.61
C PRO A 138 -3.84 19.82 4.42
N ASP A 139 -3.62 20.69 5.40
CA ASP A 139 -4.68 21.14 6.33
C ASP A 139 -5.50 22.33 5.81
N GLY A 140 -5.33 22.71 4.54
CA GLY A 140 -5.94 23.88 3.91
C GLY A 140 -5.36 25.23 4.37
N ALA A 141 -4.58 25.25 5.45
CA ALA A 141 -3.92 26.44 6.02
C ALA A 141 -2.40 26.46 5.77
N GLY A 142 -1.90 25.54 4.93
CA GLY A 142 -0.48 25.40 4.60
C GLY A 142 0.32 24.53 5.56
N GLY A 143 -0.32 24.00 6.60
CA GLY A 143 0.21 22.97 7.48
C GLY A 143 -0.13 21.55 7.01
N LYS A 144 0.38 20.57 7.76
CA LYS A 144 0.12 19.15 7.53
C LYS A 144 -0.53 18.56 8.77
N LYS A 145 -1.61 17.79 8.60
CA LYS A 145 -2.29 17.08 9.69
C LYS A 145 -2.18 15.57 9.51
N PRO A 146 -2.03 14.81 10.60
CA PRO A 146 -1.97 13.36 10.50
C PRO A 146 -3.29 12.77 10.04
N MET A 147 -3.22 11.93 9.01
CA MET A 147 -4.36 11.14 8.56
C MET A 147 -4.49 9.94 9.49
N LEU A 148 -5.50 9.95 10.37
CA LEU A 148 -5.73 8.87 11.32
C LEU A 148 -7.04 8.15 10.98
N PRO A 149 -7.06 6.81 10.99
CA PRO A 149 -8.29 6.04 10.95
C PRO A 149 -9.27 6.46 12.05
N PRO A 150 -10.59 6.45 11.80
CA PRO A 150 -11.59 6.91 12.76
C PRO A 150 -11.56 6.22 14.14
N TYR A 151 -11.05 4.98 14.20
CA TYR A 151 -10.97 4.19 15.44
C TYR A 151 -9.70 4.47 16.26
N LEU A 152 -8.67 5.10 15.68
CA LEU A 152 -7.45 5.44 16.39
C LEU A 152 -7.65 6.73 17.18
N LYS A 153 -7.69 6.60 18.51
CA LYS A 153 -7.79 7.76 19.41
C LYS A 153 -6.50 8.57 19.38
N PRO A 154 -6.58 9.92 19.46
CA PRO A 154 -5.40 10.75 19.65
C PRO A 154 -4.62 10.29 20.88
N HIS A 155 -3.30 10.25 20.78
CA HIS A 155 -2.46 9.88 21.91
C HIS A 155 -2.67 10.89 23.06
N PRO A 156 -2.88 10.44 24.31
CA PRO A 156 -3.29 11.31 25.42
C PRO A 156 -2.21 12.31 25.87
N LYS A 157 -0.95 12.09 25.49
CA LYS A 157 0.13 13.06 25.65
C LYS A 157 0.47 13.65 24.28
N PRO A 158 0.67 14.98 24.16
CA PRO A 158 1.29 15.53 22.96
C PRO A 158 2.62 14.81 22.74
N LEU A 159 2.77 14.17 21.59
CA LEU A 159 4.03 13.54 21.21
C LEU A 159 5.08 14.64 21.22
N THR A 160 6.12 14.47 22.05
CA THR A 160 7.25 15.40 22.03
C THR A 160 7.92 15.34 20.66
N PRO A 161 8.59 16.43 20.21
CA PRO A 161 9.33 16.43 18.94
C PRO A 161 10.28 15.23 18.77
N ASP A 162 10.78 14.70 19.89
CA ASP A 162 11.68 13.53 19.95
C ASP A 162 10.97 12.21 19.64
N ALA A 163 9.70 12.05 20.02
CA ALA A 163 8.91 10.85 19.71
C ALA A 163 8.51 10.82 18.24
N TYR A 164 8.19 11.98 17.66
CA TYR A 164 8.01 12.14 16.22
C TYR A 164 9.32 11.88 15.47
N SER A 165 10.44 12.41 15.97
CA SER A 165 11.77 12.19 15.39
C SER A 165 12.23 10.74 15.48
N ALA A 166 11.90 9.97 16.53
CA ALA A 166 12.29 8.56 16.62
C ALA A 166 11.57 7.67 15.59
N CYS A 167 10.26 7.87 15.40
CA CYS A 167 9.52 7.24 14.30
C CYS A 167 10.02 7.73 12.94
N ILE A 168 10.32 9.02 12.81
CA ILE A 168 10.90 9.60 11.59
C ILE A 168 12.35 9.16 11.37
N PHE A 169 13.13 8.80 12.38
CA PHE A 169 14.53 8.36 12.24
C PHE A 169 14.59 6.89 11.83
N ALA A 170 13.70 6.05 12.39
CA ALA A 170 13.41 4.74 11.82
C ALA A 170 12.94 4.87 10.35
N ALA A 171 12.09 5.86 10.03
CA ALA A 171 11.64 6.19 8.67
C ALA A 171 12.66 6.98 7.80
N GLY A 172 13.71 7.54 8.39
CA GLY A 172 14.69 8.42 7.75
C GLY A 172 15.85 7.63 7.19
N VAL A 173 16.18 6.52 7.86
CA VAL A 173 16.94 5.41 7.27
C VAL A 173 16.23 4.90 6.01
N VAL A 174 14.88 4.81 6.03
CA VAL A 174 14.07 4.39 4.87
C VAL A 174 14.16 5.36 3.69
N ALA A 175 13.92 6.66 3.93
CA ALA A 175 13.99 7.67 2.87
C ALA A 175 15.43 7.87 2.34
N GLY A 176 16.44 7.76 3.21
CA GLY A 176 17.85 7.86 2.84
C GLY A 176 18.31 6.72 1.92
N ALA A 177 17.84 5.50 2.15
CA ALA A 177 18.13 4.34 1.29
C ALA A 177 17.50 4.50 -0.11
N ALA A 178 16.26 4.99 -0.19
CA ALA A 178 15.59 5.26 -1.46
C ALA A 178 16.24 6.42 -2.25
N ALA A 179 16.67 7.48 -1.57
CA ALA A 179 17.39 8.59 -2.19
C ALA A 179 18.81 8.18 -2.65
N ALA A 180 19.51 7.34 -1.89
CA ALA A 180 20.81 6.78 -2.29
C ALA A 180 20.68 5.88 -3.53
N ALA A 181 19.63 5.06 -3.63
CA ALA A 181 19.35 4.26 -4.82
C ALA A 181 19.04 5.12 -6.07
N LEU A 182 18.35 6.26 -5.90
CA LEU A 182 18.10 7.21 -7.00
C LEU A 182 19.36 8.01 -7.40
N ALA A 183 20.26 8.30 -6.45
CA ALA A 183 21.49 9.07 -6.71
C ALA A 183 22.57 8.23 -7.41
N VAL A 184 22.62 6.92 -7.17
CA VAL A 184 23.55 6.00 -7.85
C VAL A 184 23.15 5.75 -9.31
N SER A 185 21.86 5.85 -9.65
CA SER A 185 21.36 5.74 -11.05
C SER A 185 21.63 6.97 -11.93
N ARG A 186 22.20 8.06 -11.38
CA ARG A 186 22.57 9.28 -12.12
C ARG A 186 24.09 9.52 -12.22
N ARG A 187 24.90 8.47 -12.04
CA ARG A 187 26.33 8.50 -12.36
C ARG A 187 26.66 7.48 -13.42
#